data_AF-A0A7Z9PZ30-F1
#
_entry.id   AF-A0A7Z9PZ30-F1
#
_cell.length_a   1.000
_cell.length_b   1.000
_cell.length_c   1.000
_cell.angle_alpha   90.00
_cell.angle_beta   90.00
_cell.angle_gamma   90.00
#
_symmetry.space_group_name_H-M   'P 1'
#
loop_
_entity.id
_entity.type
_entity.pdbx_description
1 polymer ?
#
loop_
_entity_poly.entity_id
_entity_poly.type
_entity_poly.pdbx_seq_one_letter_code
_entity_poly.pdbx_strand_id
1 'polypeptide(L)'
;MLIGAPYIGGKIPHLYAPPPEPVSVSSEPKTPVDVWNHGTATEYINGGVRYGTIKTIGQVQEWWYDNKELPQVDIHKPVLFVQGFVAPPGQFATVLNHLTADGRNGGAPVYIQDGKFFSDSDCTEAMEPTADSKVFRLIHDPLASPEIIADKMALAKEAMNSLTGEDKPDVIAHSLGGLGARIFADRGNRLGKLAMVGSPNQGSRAAMLTKAALVNGITWATTLAHVSPAALPALEWMTPVISGNEKLEALNSRWENQEQHLDDAIIFGVTGFQSPSSVKEMEPGDGLIESSSLGVGDLKVQTFEVDSCRKGHYTMVNDPEIFRGYSDFLGWTPAA
;
A
#
# COMPACT_ATOMS: atom_id res chain seq x y z
N MET A 1 -29.00 -47.62 -15.28
CA MET A 1 -28.72 -48.96 -15.82
C MET A 1 -27.74 -48.77 -16.97
N LEU A 2 -26.46 -49.09 -16.77
CA LEU A 2 -25.37 -49.10 -17.78
C LEU A 2 -24.16 -49.76 -17.09
N ILE A 3 -24.07 -51.10 -17.16
CA ILE A 3 -23.26 -51.92 -18.09
C ILE A 3 -21.76 -51.68 -17.89
N GLY A 4 -21.03 -52.74 -17.52
CA GLY A 4 -19.62 -52.70 -17.18
C GLY A 4 -18.65 -53.32 -18.21
N ALA A 5 -17.38 -53.04 -17.90
CA ALA A 5 -16.13 -53.77 -18.20
C ALA A 5 -15.58 -53.75 -19.64
N PRO A 6 -14.27 -54.03 -19.88
CA PRO A 6 -13.15 -54.29 -18.95
C PRO A 6 -11.83 -53.53 -19.25
N TYR A 7 -10.93 -53.64 -18.26
CA TYR A 7 -9.49 -53.37 -18.26
C TYR A 7 -8.72 -54.04 -19.42
N ILE A 8 -7.77 -53.34 -20.03
CA ILE A 8 -6.63 -53.91 -20.76
C ILE A 8 -5.37 -53.20 -20.28
N GLY A 9 -4.45 -53.97 -19.70
CA GLY A 9 -3.15 -53.50 -19.22
C GLY A 9 -2.16 -53.28 -20.37
N GLY A 10 -1.43 -52.17 -20.28
CA GLY A 10 -0.22 -51.89 -21.04
C GLY A 10 0.81 -51.26 -20.10
N LYS A 11 1.95 -51.92 -19.93
CA LYS A 11 3.09 -51.49 -19.11
C LYS A 11 3.72 -50.22 -19.70
N ILE A 12 3.91 -49.17 -18.89
CA ILE A 12 4.79 -48.03 -19.18
C ILE A 12 6.00 -48.14 -18.23
N PRO A 13 7.26 -47.94 -18.69
CA PRO A 13 8.45 -48.15 -17.87
C PRO A 13 8.57 -47.11 -16.75
N HIS A 14 8.90 -47.58 -15.55
CA HIS A 14 9.28 -46.72 -14.42
C HIS A 14 10.60 -45.99 -14.70
N LEU A 15 10.54 -44.68 -14.90
CA LEU A 15 11.66 -43.76 -14.68
C LEU A 15 11.49 -43.15 -13.29
N TYR A 16 11.88 -43.89 -12.26
CA TYR A 16 12.12 -43.34 -10.93
C TYR A 16 13.62 -43.05 -10.82
N ALA A 17 14.00 -41.78 -10.87
CA ALA A 17 15.25 -41.37 -10.25
C ALA A 17 15.03 -41.42 -8.72
N PRO A 18 15.94 -42.03 -7.93
CA PRO A 18 15.84 -41.97 -6.48
C PRO A 18 15.94 -40.50 -6.02
N PRO A 19 15.28 -40.13 -4.91
CA PRO A 19 15.45 -38.81 -4.33
C PRO A 19 16.93 -38.59 -3.98
N PRO A 20 17.46 -37.36 -4.13
CA PRO A 20 18.84 -37.07 -3.73
C PRO A 20 19.03 -37.39 -2.24
N GLU A 21 20.19 -37.98 -1.92
CA GLU A 21 20.54 -38.32 -0.54
C GLU A 21 20.46 -37.07 0.37
N PRO A 22 19.98 -37.22 1.61
CA PRO A 22 19.97 -36.13 2.56
C PRO A 22 21.40 -35.68 2.82
N VAL A 23 21.70 -34.43 2.45
CA VAL A 23 22.96 -33.78 2.81
C VAL A 23 23.04 -33.75 4.33
N SER A 24 24.05 -34.44 4.88
CA SER A 24 24.32 -34.43 6.31
C SER A 24 24.69 -33.03 6.78
N VAL A 25 23.74 -32.35 7.42
CA VAL A 25 24.01 -31.11 8.14
C VAL A 25 24.69 -31.51 9.45
N SER A 26 25.95 -31.11 9.59
CA SER A 26 26.76 -31.25 10.81
C SER A 26 25.94 -30.90 12.06
N SER A 27 25.90 -31.84 13.01
CA SER A 27 25.18 -31.77 14.27
C SER A 27 26.02 -31.16 15.40
N GLU A 28 26.83 -30.15 15.11
CA GLU A 28 27.46 -29.35 16.16
C GLU A 28 26.62 -28.10 16.42
N PRO A 29 26.15 -27.88 17.66
CA PRO A 29 25.43 -26.68 18.00
C PRO A 29 26.42 -25.52 17.92
N LYS A 30 26.34 -24.76 16.82
CA LYS A 30 26.89 -23.40 16.80
C LYS A 30 26.11 -22.63 17.84
N THR A 31 26.81 -22.37 18.95
CA THR A 31 26.42 -21.54 20.10
C THR A 31 25.30 -20.55 19.75
N PRO A 32 24.11 -20.67 20.36
CA PRO A 32 23.08 -19.64 20.27
C PRO A 32 23.72 -18.35 20.77
N VAL A 33 23.66 -17.31 19.94
CA VAL A 33 24.03 -15.97 20.38
C VAL A 33 23.07 -15.60 21.50
N ASP A 34 23.57 -15.69 22.72
CA ASP A 34 23.02 -15.15 23.96
C ASP A 34 22.76 -13.64 23.78
N VAL A 35 21.60 -13.27 23.22
CA VAL A 35 20.83 -12.06 23.58
C VAL A 35 19.35 -12.31 23.27
N TRP A 36 18.74 -13.32 23.89
CA TRP A 36 17.28 -13.47 23.93
C TRP A 36 16.72 -12.67 25.11
N ASN A 37 16.66 -11.34 24.97
CA ASN A 37 15.86 -10.53 25.89
C ASN A 37 14.39 -10.91 25.68
N HIS A 38 13.72 -11.39 26.73
CA HIS A 38 12.30 -11.78 26.69
C HIS A 38 11.35 -10.66 26.19
N GLY A 39 11.80 -9.40 26.17
CA GLY A 39 11.05 -8.29 25.57
C GLY A 39 10.97 -8.32 24.03
N THR A 40 12.00 -8.81 23.33
CA THR A 40 12.04 -8.75 21.85
C THR A 40 11.14 -9.80 21.20
N ALA A 41 11.10 -11.02 21.74
CA ALA A 41 10.20 -12.08 21.26
C ALA A 41 8.71 -11.68 21.40
N THR A 42 8.34 -11.04 22.51
CA THR A 42 6.98 -10.53 22.75
C THR A 42 6.65 -9.35 21.82
N GLU A 43 7.59 -8.44 21.55
CA GLU A 43 7.43 -7.39 20.55
C GLU A 43 7.24 -7.94 19.13
N TYR A 44 7.97 -8.99 18.74
CA TYR A 44 7.82 -9.62 17.42
C TYR A 44 6.48 -10.34 17.25
N ILE A 45 6.03 -11.07 18.28
CA ILE A 45 4.71 -11.71 18.31
C ILE A 45 3.62 -10.63 18.22
N ASN A 46 3.75 -9.54 18.98
CA ASN A 46 2.79 -8.45 18.97
C ASN A 46 2.78 -7.69 17.64
N GLY A 47 3.92 -7.47 16.99
CA GLY A 47 4.00 -6.76 15.70
C GLY A 47 3.34 -7.52 14.55
N GLY A 48 3.64 -8.81 14.40
CA GLY A 48 3.04 -9.66 13.36
C GLY A 48 1.54 -9.92 13.60
N VAL A 49 1.15 -10.17 14.86
CA VAL A 49 -0.27 -10.22 15.24
C VAL A 49 -0.95 -8.90 14.95
N ARG A 50 -0.37 -7.75 15.31
CA ARG A 50 -0.97 -6.44 15.04
C ARG A 50 -1.13 -6.15 13.56
N TYR A 51 -0.13 -6.46 12.73
CA TYR A 51 -0.23 -6.28 11.28
C TYR A 51 -1.39 -7.13 10.71
N GLY A 52 -1.46 -8.40 11.14
CA GLY A 52 -2.56 -9.29 10.80
C GLY A 52 -3.92 -8.82 11.32
N THR A 53 -4.02 -8.46 12.60
CA THR A 53 -5.26 -8.05 13.27
C THR A 53 -5.77 -6.71 12.74
N ILE A 54 -4.91 -5.71 12.54
CA ILE A 54 -5.30 -4.40 11.96
C ILE A 54 -5.76 -4.60 10.51
N LYS A 55 -5.10 -5.47 9.73
CA LYS A 55 -5.54 -5.83 8.39
C LYS A 55 -6.89 -6.55 8.39
N THR A 56 -7.08 -7.56 9.24
CA THR A 56 -8.35 -8.30 9.36
C THR A 56 -9.48 -7.39 9.80
N ILE A 57 -9.22 -6.47 10.74
CA ILE A 57 -10.18 -5.43 11.14
C ILE A 57 -10.53 -4.55 9.94
N GLY A 58 -9.54 -4.07 9.17
CA GLY A 58 -9.77 -3.27 7.96
C GLY A 58 -10.60 -4.00 6.89
N GLN A 59 -10.32 -5.29 6.65
CA GLN A 59 -11.06 -6.13 5.70
C GLN A 59 -12.50 -6.36 6.14
N VAL A 60 -12.75 -6.60 7.43
CA VAL A 60 -14.11 -6.77 7.96
C VAL A 60 -14.86 -5.45 7.93
N GLN A 61 -14.18 -4.34 8.15
CA GLN A 61 -14.79 -3.00 8.21
C GLN A 61 -15.22 -2.44 6.85
N GLU A 62 -14.54 -2.81 5.76
CA GLU A 62 -14.93 -2.43 4.39
C GLU A 62 -16.41 -2.76 4.09
N TRP A 63 -16.97 -3.76 4.76
CA TRP A 63 -18.34 -4.25 4.59
C TRP A 63 -19.38 -3.41 5.34
N TRP A 64 -18.96 -2.47 6.20
CA TRP A 64 -19.84 -1.76 7.15
C TRP A 64 -19.93 -0.25 6.92
N TYR A 65 -19.25 0.29 5.91
CA TYR A 65 -19.18 1.74 5.70
C TYR A 65 -20.19 2.23 4.66
N ASP A 66 -21.13 3.05 5.13
CA ASP A 66 -22.11 3.79 4.30
C ASP A 66 -21.50 5.14 3.88
N ASN A 67 -21.46 5.40 2.57
CA ASN A 67 -20.85 6.57 1.95
C ASN A 67 -21.70 7.84 2.01
N LYS A 68 -22.89 7.80 2.61
CA LYS A 68 -23.78 8.96 2.71
C LYS A 68 -23.15 10.21 3.33
N GLU A 69 -22.05 10.07 4.06
CA GLU A 69 -21.36 11.17 4.73
C GLU A 69 -20.31 11.88 3.86
N LEU A 70 -19.91 11.28 2.74
CA LEU A 70 -18.95 11.87 1.82
C LEU A 70 -19.67 12.89 0.93
N PRO A 71 -19.17 14.14 0.83
CA PRO A 71 -19.77 15.11 -0.08
C PRO A 71 -19.55 14.66 -1.52
N GLN A 72 -20.51 14.99 -2.38
CA GLN A 72 -20.35 14.84 -3.82
C GLN A 72 -19.47 15.97 -4.36
N VAL A 73 -18.57 15.66 -5.30
CA VAL A 73 -17.53 16.58 -5.77
C VAL A 73 -17.30 16.48 -7.27
N ASP A 74 -17.02 17.61 -7.91
CA ASP A 74 -16.59 17.68 -9.31
C ASP A 74 -15.05 17.69 -9.40
N ILE A 75 -14.50 16.73 -10.13
CA ILE A 75 -13.06 16.56 -10.35
C ILE A 75 -12.67 17.17 -11.70
N HIS A 76 -11.86 18.23 -11.67
CA HIS A 76 -11.45 18.93 -12.89
C HIS A 76 -10.22 18.30 -13.57
N LYS A 77 -9.33 17.70 -12.78
CA LYS A 77 -8.08 17.08 -13.22
C LYS A 77 -8.10 15.58 -12.87
N PRO A 78 -7.74 14.68 -13.80
CA PRO A 78 -7.62 13.25 -13.50
C PRO A 78 -6.80 12.97 -12.24
N VAL A 79 -7.31 12.09 -11.39
CA VAL A 79 -6.65 11.67 -10.15
C VAL A 79 -6.28 10.20 -10.22
N LEU A 80 -5.06 9.88 -9.80
CA LEU A 80 -4.56 8.52 -9.66
C LEU A 80 -4.46 8.14 -8.17
N PHE A 81 -5.18 7.09 -7.79
CA PHE A 81 -5.09 6.46 -6.48
C PHE A 81 -4.00 5.38 -6.50
N VAL A 82 -3.05 5.48 -5.57
CA VAL A 82 -1.91 4.56 -5.44
C VAL A 82 -1.94 3.89 -4.07
N GLN A 83 -2.09 2.57 -4.07
CA GLN A 83 -2.25 1.79 -2.84
C GLN A 83 -0.93 1.50 -2.13
N GLY A 84 -1.05 1.06 -0.88
CA GLY A 84 0.08 0.74 -0.02
C GLY A 84 0.46 -0.74 0.04
N PHE A 85 1.38 -1.05 0.96
CA PHE A 85 1.88 -2.40 1.21
C PHE A 85 0.78 -3.32 1.76
N VAL A 86 0.57 -4.46 1.10
CA VAL A 86 -0.43 -5.47 1.49
C VAL A 86 -1.86 -4.91 1.58
N ALA A 87 -2.14 -3.83 0.82
CA ALA A 87 -3.47 -3.24 0.77
C ALA A 87 -4.51 -4.26 0.27
N PRO A 88 -5.69 -4.34 0.89
CA PRO A 88 -6.76 -5.21 0.40
C PRO A 88 -7.27 -4.71 -0.97
N PRO A 89 -7.77 -5.63 -1.83
CA PRO A 89 -8.30 -5.27 -3.15
C PRO A 89 -9.35 -4.15 -3.12
N GLY A 90 -10.15 -4.04 -2.07
CA GLY A 90 -11.18 -3.01 -1.96
C GLY A 90 -10.83 -1.80 -1.09
N GLN A 91 -9.56 -1.59 -0.72
CA GLN A 91 -9.12 -0.45 0.12
C GLN A 91 -9.70 0.90 -0.35
N PHE A 92 -9.76 1.13 -1.66
CA PHE A 92 -10.32 2.36 -2.23
C PHE A 92 -11.72 2.19 -2.81
N ALA A 93 -12.30 0.98 -2.84
CA ALA A 93 -13.56 0.71 -3.54
C ALA A 93 -14.67 1.68 -3.10
N THR A 94 -14.78 1.89 -1.79
CA THR A 94 -15.70 2.82 -1.16
C THR A 94 -15.58 4.24 -1.72
N VAL A 95 -14.39 4.85 -1.70
CA VAL A 95 -14.22 6.21 -2.23
C VAL A 95 -14.32 6.29 -3.74
N LEU A 96 -13.77 5.32 -4.47
CA LEU A 96 -13.79 5.31 -5.93
C LEU A 96 -15.22 5.23 -6.46
N ASN A 97 -16.04 4.34 -5.91
CA ASN A 97 -17.45 4.21 -6.27
C ASN A 97 -18.23 5.47 -5.92
N HIS A 98 -17.95 6.10 -4.78
CA HIS A 98 -18.59 7.36 -4.39
C HIS A 98 -18.31 8.49 -5.39
N LEU A 99 -17.04 8.64 -5.79
CA LEU A 99 -16.62 9.69 -6.70
C LEU A 99 -17.23 9.56 -8.10
N THR A 100 -17.61 8.35 -8.53
CA THR A 100 -18.14 8.12 -9.88
C THR A 100 -19.65 7.84 -9.92
N ALA A 101 -20.32 7.80 -8.76
CA ALA A 101 -21.65 7.21 -8.61
C ALA A 101 -22.75 7.88 -9.47
N ASP A 102 -22.63 9.18 -9.75
CA ASP A 102 -23.64 9.95 -10.48
C ASP A 102 -23.20 10.36 -11.89
N GLY A 103 -22.09 9.80 -12.39
CA GLY A 103 -21.64 10.02 -13.75
C GLY A 103 -20.69 11.22 -13.93
N ARG A 104 -20.66 12.18 -13.01
CA ARG A 104 -19.95 13.46 -13.24
C ARG A 104 -18.45 13.32 -13.45
N ASN A 105 -17.83 12.33 -12.81
CA ASN A 105 -16.39 12.06 -12.87
C ASN A 105 -16.03 10.88 -13.79
N GLY A 106 -16.88 10.59 -14.78
CA GLY A 106 -16.67 9.54 -15.79
C GLY A 106 -17.51 8.27 -15.59
N GLY A 107 -18.39 8.24 -14.59
CA GLY A 107 -19.41 7.19 -14.40
C GLY A 107 -18.94 5.83 -13.90
N ALA A 108 -17.63 5.53 -13.94
CA ALA A 108 -17.05 4.35 -13.31
C ALA A 108 -15.58 4.61 -12.94
N PRO A 109 -15.06 3.96 -11.88
CA PRO A 109 -13.63 4.00 -11.60
C PRO A 109 -12.88 3.17 -12.65
N VAL A 110 -11.72 3.68 -13.07
CA VAL A 110 -10.87 3.01 -14.07
C VAL A 110 -9.66 2.41 -13.38
N TYR A 111 -9.46 1.11 -13.53
CA TYR A 111 -8.31 0.40 -12.99
C TYR A 111 -7.22 0.32 -14.06
N ILE A 112 -5.98 0.69 -13.70
CA ILE A 112 -4.85 0.69 -14.63
C ILE A 112 -3.81 -0.33 -14.19
N GLN A 113 -3.49 -1.27 -15.07
CA GLN A 113 -2.38 -2.21 -14.90
C GLN A 113 -1.52 -2.23 -16.16
N ASP A 114 -0.22 -1.97 -16.02
CA ASP A 114 0.75 -2.02 -17.13
C ASP A 114 0.32 -1.18 -18.37
N GLY A 115 -0.25 0.01 -18.10
CA GLY A 115 -0.71 0.93 -19.15
C GLY A 115 -2.03 0.54 -19.83
N LYS A 116 -2.73 -0.50 -19.34
CA LYS A 116 -4.03 -0.96 -19.84
C LYS A 116 -5.15 -0.66 -18.85
N PHE A 117 -6.36 -0.47 -19.36
CA PHE A 117 -7.54 -0.09 -18.59
C PHE A 117 -8.49 -1.27 -18.35
N PHE A 118 -9.05 -1.33 -17.15
CA PHE A 118 -9.95 -2.38 -16.70
C PHE A 118 -11.10 -1.80 -15.87
N SER A 119 -12.26 -2.48 -15.90
CA SER A 119 -13.44 -2.12 -15.11
C SER A 119 -13.46 -2.73 -13.71
N ASP A 120 -12.54 -3.66 -13.42
CA ASP A 120 -12.44 -4.38 -12.16
C ASP A 120 -11.03 -4.31 -11.56
N SER A 121 -10.95 -4.44 -10.23
CA SER A 121 -9.68 -4.39 -9.48
C SER A 121 -8.76 -5.59 -9.71
N ASP A 122 -9.30 -6.71 -10.21
CA ASP A 122 -8.53 -7.90 -10.52
C ASP A 122 -7.95 -7.85 -11.95
N CYS A 123 -8.27 -6.79 -12.71
CA CYS A 123 -7.85 -6.57 -14.08
C CYS A 123 -8.20 -7.73 -15.02
N THR A 124 -9.43 -8.25 -14.89
CA THR A 124 -9.94 -9.36 -15.70
C THR A 124 -10.84 -8.91 -16.85
N GLU A 125 -11.47 -7.75 -16.71
CA GLU A 125 -12.39 -7.16 -17.68
C GLU A 125 -11.78 -5.88 -18.27
N ALA A 126 -11.22 -6.01 -19.48
CA ALA A 126 -10.71 -4.85 -20.21
C ALA A 126 -11.85 -3.87 -20.50
N MET A 127 -11.56 -2.56 -20.41
CA MET A 127 -12.50 -1.51 -20.73
C MET A 127 -11.86 -0.43 -21.60
N GLU A 128 -12.68 0.31 -22.33
CA GLU A 128 -12.27 1.49 -23.08
C GLU A 128 -12.82 2.74 -22.38
N PRO A 129 -12.02 3.41 -21.53
CA PRO A 129 -12.45 4.65 -20.88
C PRO A 129 -12.54 5.79 -21.89
N THR A 130 -13.25 6.86 -21.52
CA THR A 130 -13.32 8.10 -22.33
C THR A 130 -12.42 9.20 -21.74
N ALA A 131 -12.18 10.27 -22.50
CA ALA A 131 -11.45 11.46 -22.01
C ALA A 131 -12.12 12.14 -20.79
N ASP A 132 -13.40 11.86 -20.54
CA ASP A 132 -14.14 12.34 -19.39
C ASP A 132 -13.88 11.51 -18.11
N SER A 133 -13.20 10.37 -18.22
CA SER A 133 -12.80 9.55 -17.07
C SER A 133 -11.81 10.34 -16.19
N LYS A 134 -12.14 10.53 -14.90
CA LYS A 134 -11.29 11.30 -13.97
C LYS A 134 -10.73 10.49 -12.82
N VAL A 135 -11.30 9.34 -12.50
CA VAL A 135 -10.97 8.56 -11.30
C VAL A 135 -10.23 7.28 -11.70
N PHE A 136 -8.94 7.24 -11.45
CA PHE A 136 -8.07 6.13 -11.82
C PHE A 136 -7.44 5.48 -10.59
N ARG A 137 -7.27 4.16 -10.62
CA ARG A 137 -6.52 3.41 -9.61
C ARG A 137 -5.39 2.63 -10.25
N LEU A 138 -4.18 2.78 -9.69
CA LEU A 138 -3.05 1.95 -10.07
C LEU A 138 -3.17 0.55 -9.46
N ILE A 139 -3.12 -0.48 -10.30
CA ILE A 139 -3.02 -1.87 -9.89
C ILE A 139 -1.57 -2.34 -10.07
N HIS A 140 -0.99 -2.83 -8.98
CA HIS A 140 0.35 -3.40 -8.91
C HIS A 140 0.39 -4.53 -7.87
N ASP A 141 1.46 -5.32 -7.88
CA ASP A 141 1.69 -6.33 -6.83
C ASP A 141 1.68 -5.65 -5.44
N PRO A 142 0.85 -6.09 -4.49
CA PRO A 142 0.77 -5.49 -3.15
C PRO A 142 2.04 -5.64 -2.31
N LEU A 143 2.99 -6.49 -2.73
CA LEU A 143 4.31 -6.66 -2.11
C LEU A 143 5.42 -5.90 -2.85
N ALA A 144 5.09 -5.20 -3.95
CA ALA A 144 6.03 -4.44 -4.75
C ALA A 144 6.78 -3.40 -3.91
N SER A 145 8.06 -3.20 -4.23
CA SER A 145 8.83 -2.09 -3.67
C SER A 145 8.37 -0.74 -4.24
N PRO A 146 8.62 0.37 -3.54
CA PRO A 146 8.37 1.73 -4.04
C PRO A 146 8.93 2.00 -5.44
N GLU A 147 10.10 1.46 -5.80
CA GLU A 147 10.66 1.63 -7.15
C GLU A 147 9.78 0.99 -8.21
N ILE A 148 9.29 -0.23 -7.95
CA ILE A 148 8.38 -0.92 -8.87
C ILE A 148 7.07 -0.14 -8.97
N ILE A 149 6.54 0.37 -7.85
CA ILE A 149 5.34 1.22 -7.85
C ILE A 149 5.57 2.45 -8.73
N ALA A 150 6.72 3.13 -8.60
CA ALA A 150 7.09 4.27 -9.44
C ALA A 150 7.16 3.91 -10.94
N ASP A 151 7.70 2.74 -11.30
CA ASP A 151 7.72 2.26 -12.68
C ASP A 151 6.29 2.04 -13.23
N LYS A 152 5.40 1.47 -12.41
CA LYS A 152 3.99 1.27 -12.78
C LYS A 152 3.23 2.60 -12.89
N MET A 153 3.55 3.57 -12.04
CA MET A 153 3.01 4.93 -12.15
C MET A 153 3.41 5.60 -13.46
N ALA A 154 4.62 5.36 -13.98
CA ALA A 154 5.04 5.91 -15.27
C ALA A 154 4.17 5.41 -16.43
N LEU A 155 3.92 4.09 -16.46
CA LEU A 155 3.03 3.48 -17.46
C LEU A 155 1.59 3.98 -17.33
N ALA A 156 1.10 4.12 -16.11
CA ALA A 156 -0.24 4.63 -15.86
C ALA A 156 -0.39 6.10 -16.27
N LYS A 157 0.59 6.95 -15.95
CA LYS A 157 0.62 8.36 -16.37
C LYS A 157 0.61 8.48 -17.89
N GLU A 158 1.40 7.69 -18.61
CA GLU A 158 1.44 7.70 -20.07
C GLU A 158 0.08 7.33 -20.67
N ALA A 159 -0.57 6.28 -20.14
CA ALA A 159 -1.90 5.87 -20.57
C ALA A 159 -2.95 6.95 -20.27
N MET A 160 -2.93 7.52 -19.07
CA MET A 160 -3.84 8.61 -18.66
C MET A 160 -3.66 9.86 -19.51
N ASN A 161 -2.42 10.26 -19.80
CA ASN A 161 -2.13 11.41 -20.67
C ASN A 161 -2.65 11.15 -22.08
N SER A 162 -2.37 9.96 -22.65
CA SER A 162 -2.89 9.59 -23.98
C SER A 162 -4.41 9.64 -24.07
N LEU A 163 -5.11 9.32 -22.97
CA LEU A 163 -6.57 9.32 -22.88
C LEU A 163 -7.17 10.72 -22.65
N THR A 164 -6.58 11.50 -21.73
CA THR A 164 -7.20 12.71 -21.17
C THR A 164 -6.53 14.02 -21.62
N GLY A 165 -5.32 13.93 -22.19
CA GLY A 165 -4.46 15.08 -22.51
C GLY A 165 -3.80 15.73 -21.30
N GLU A 166 -4.01 15.23 -20.08
CA GLU A 166 -3.39 15.74 -18.86
C GLU A 166 -2.03 15.07 -18.62
N ASP A 167 -0.95 15.85 -18.66
CA ASP A 167 0.42 15.38 -18.40
C ASP A 167 0.78 15.38 -16.90
N LYS A 168 -0.01 16.02 -16.05
CA LYS A 168 0.21 16.15 -14.61
C LYS A 168 -1.03 15.73 -13.82
N PRO A 169 -1.37 14.43 -13.76
CA PRO A 169 -2.48 13.97 -12.95
C PRO A 169 -2.21 14.25 -11.46
N ASP A 170 -3.27 14.53 -10.72
CA ASP A 170 -3.20 14.57 -9.27
C ASP A 170 -3.06 13.15 -8.71
N VAL A 171 -2.44 13.00 -7.53
CA VAL A 171 -2.17 11.70 -6.94
C VAL A 171 -2.61 11.66 -5.48
N ILE A 172 -3.39 10.64 -5.13
CA ILE A 172 -3.67 10.26 -3.75
C ILE A 172 -2.93 8.95 -3.49
N ALA A 173 -1.86 9.03 -2.70
CA ALA A 173 -0.97 7.91 -2.45
C ALA A 173 -1.03 7.48 -0.99
N HIS A 174 -1.41 6.23 -0.74
CA HIS A 174 -1.58 5.69 0.59
C HIS A 174 -0.36 4.85 1.03
N SER A 175 0.12 5.06 2.25
CA SER A 175 1.16 4.23 2.87
C SER A 175 2.40 4.11 1.95
N LEU A 176 2.83 2.89 1.62
CA LEU A 176 3.96 2.64 0.71
C LEU A 176 3.80 3.30 -0.67
N GLY A 177 2.57 3.49 -1.14
CA GLY A 177 2.28 4.18 -2.40
C GLY A 177 2.82 5.61 -2.41
N GLY A 178 2.85 6.28 -1.24
CA GLY A 178 3.45 7.62 -1.10
C GLY A 178 4.94 7.63 -1.37
N LEU A 179 5.67 6.62 -0.91
CA LEU A 179 7.09 6.46 -1.25
C LEU A 179 7.29 6.19 -2.74
N GLY A 180 6.40 5.41 -3.36
CA GLY A 180 6.39 5.20 -4.82
C GLY A 180 6.20 6.50 -5.60
N ALA A 181 5.22 7.32 -5.20
CA ALA A 181 4.98 8.64 -5.81
C ALA A 181 6.15 9.60 -5.63
N ARG A 182 6.81 9.57 -4.47
CA ARG A 182 8.03 10.34 -4.22
C ARG A 182 9.19 9.91 -5.13
N ILE A 183 9.44 8.61 -5.26
CA ILE A 183 10.48 8.11 -6.17
C ILE A 183 10.15 8.46 -7.63
N PHE A 184 8.88 8.40 -8.01
CA PHE A 184 8.41 8.80 -9.32
C PHE A 184 8.78 10.27 -9.63
N ALA A 185 8.51 11.17 -8.69
CA ALA A 185 8.88 12.58 -8.78
C ALA A 185 10.40 12.81 -8.72
N ASP A 186 11.12 12.09 -7.86
CA ASP A 186 12.59 12.19 -7.72
C ASP A 186 13.34 11.85 -9.04
N ARG A 187 12.73 11.01 -9.87
CA ARG A 187 13.22 10.64 -11.21
C ARG A 187 12.89 11.66 -12.31
N GLY A 188 12.29 12.80 -11.95
CA GLY A 188 11.97 13.89 -12.87
C GLY A 188 10.60 13.81 -13.51
N ASN A 189 9.77 12.84 -13.14
CA ASN A 189 8.41 12.75 -13.67
C ASN A 189 7.49 13.75 -12.98
N ARG A 190 6.67 14.44 -13.77
CA ARG A 190 5.80 15.50 -13.28
C ARG A 190 4.47 14.94 -12.81
N LEU A 191 3.99 15.44 -11.68
CA LEU A 191 2.64 15.22 -11.17
C LEU A 191 1.95 16.57 -10.99
N GLY A 192 0.63 16.52 -10.83
CA GLY A 192 -0.13 17.64 -10.31
C GLY A 192 0.14 17.78 -8.81
N LYS A 193 -0.93 17.78 -8.02
CA LYS A 193 -0.85 17.79 -6.57
C LYS A 193 -0.70 16.36 -6.01
N LEU A 194 0.15 16.20 -4.99
CA LEU A 194 0.38 14.92 -4.31
C LEU A 194 -0.17 14.96 -2.88
N ALA A 195 -1.22 14.18 -2.61
CA ALA A 195 -1.72 13.90 -1.27
C ALA A 195 -1.17 12.56 -0.78
N MET A 196 -0.30 12.59 0.22
CA MET A 196 0.22 11.40 0.89
C MET A 196 -0.62 11.08 2.12
N VAL A 197 -1.23 9.91 2.19
CA VAL A 197 -2.11 9.49 3.28
C VAL A 197 -1.46 8.36 4.07
N GLY A 198 -1.07 8.61 5.32
CA GLY A 198 -0.43 7.59 6.17
C GLY A 198 0.93 7.09 5.65
N SER A 199 1.64 7.90 4.86
CA SER A 199 2.91 7.49 4.24
C SER A 199 4.06 7.41 5.24
N PRO A 200 4.83 6.31 5.30
CA PRO A 200 5.93 6.12 6.25
C PRO A 200 7.20 6.87 5.81
N ASN A 201 7.17 8.20 5.77
CA ASN A 201 8.28 9.00 5.25
C ASN A 201 9.56 8.91 6.10
N GLN A 202 9.48 8.61 7.39
CA GLN A 202 10.62 8.25 8.25
C GLN A 202 10.69 6.75 8.57
N GLY A 203 9.88 5.94 7.88
CA GLY A 203 9.75 4.50 8.04
C GLY A 203 8.71 4.09 9.10
N SER A 204 8.73 2.84 9.52
CA SER A 204 7.81 2.33 10.54
C SER A 204 8.44 1.19 11.31
N ARG A 205 8.32 1.26 12.65
CA ARG A 205 8.69 0.15 13.51
C ARG A 205 7.87 -1.10 13.19
N ALA A 206 6.61 -0.97 12.79
CA ALA A 206 5.79 -2.10 12.37
C ALA A 206 6.41 -2.82 11.16
N ALA A 207 6.89 -2.08 10.15
CA ALA A 207 7.59 -2.68 9.01
C ALA A 207 8.90 -3.38 9.42
N MET A 208 9.68 -2.78 10.33
CA MET A 208 10.89 -3.41 10.88
C MET A 208 10.57 -4.71 11.64
N LEU A 209 9.51 -4.73 12.45
CA LEU A 209 9.06 -5.93 13.17
C LEU A 209 8.59 -7.02 12.20
N THR A 210 7.84 -6.66 11.15
CA THR A 210 7.41 -7.58 10.10
C THR A 210 8.60 -8.16 9.32
N LYS A 211 9.59 -7.32 8.98
CA LYS A 211 10.86 -7.76 8.37
C LYS A 211 11.58 -8.77 9.26
N ALA A 212 11.70 -8.47 10.55
CA ALA A 212 12.36 -9.36 11.50
C ALA A 212 11.60 -10.69 11.64
N ALA A 213 10.27 -10.68 11.71
CA ALA A 213 9.47 -11.91 11.73
C ALA A 213 9.71 -12.77 10.49
N LEU A 214 9.83 -12.14 9.31
CA LEU A 214 10.11 -12.83 8.06
C LEU A 214 11.53 -13.42 8.01
N VAL A 215 12.55 -12.65 8.37
CA VAL A 215 13.95 -13.09 8.38
C VAL A 215 14.20 -14.20 9.40
N ASN A 216 13.54 -14.15 10.56
CA ASN A 216 13.65 -15.17 11.60
C ASN A 216 12.74 -16.39 11.37
N GLY A 217 12.03 -16.47 10.24
CA GLY A 217 11.19 -17.63 9.90
C GLY A 217 9.96 -17.79 10.81
N ILE A 218 9.40 -16.70 11.34
CA ILE A 218 8.18 -16.72 12.16
C ILE A 218 6.96 -16.87 11.25
N THR A 219 6.77 -18.07 10.70
CA THR A 219 5.84 -18.35 9.59
C THR A 219 4.38 -18.05 9.92
N TRP A 220 3.91 -18.36 11.13
CA TRP A 220 2.52 -18.11 11.52
C TRP A 220 2.15 -16.62 11.43
N ALA A 221 3.08 -15.73 11.81
CA ALA A 221 2.88 -14.29 11.81
C ALA A 221 2.90 -13.73 10.38
N THR A 222 3.85 -14.18 9.56
CA THR A 222 3.96 -13.72 8.17
C THR A 222 2.81 -14.26 7.32
N THR A 223 2.31 -15.47 7.58
CA THR A 223 1.10 -15.99 6.95
C THR A 223 -0.13 -15.16 7.31
N LEU A 224 -0.31 -14.83 8.60
CA LEU A 224 -1.42 -13.96 9.04
C LEU A 224 -1.35 -12.57 8.41
N ALA A 225 -0.15 -12.01 8.26
CA ALA A 225 0.08 -10.73 7.61
C ALA A 225 0.01 -10.81 6.07
N HIS A 226 -0.12 -11.99 5.47
CA HIS A 226 0.02 -12.23 4.02
C HIS A 226 1.34 -11.69 3.43
N VAL A 227 2.42 -11.85 4.19
CA VAL A 227 3.76 -11.41 3.82
C VAL A 227 4.59 -12.64 3.45
N SER A 228 5.31 -12.54 2.33
CA SER A 228 6.23 -13.57 1.83
C SER A 228 7.64 -12.98 1.66
N PRO A 229 8.67 -13.78 1.35
CA PRO A 229 10.01 -13.26 1.05
C PRO A 229 10.05 -12.17 -0.03
N ALA A 230 9.09 -12.16 -0.96
CA ALA A 230 8.96 -11.13 -2.00
C ALA A 230 8.72 -9.73 -1.42
N ALA A 231 8.24 -9.62 -0.18
CA ALA A 231 8.01 -8.35 0.50
C ALA A 231 9.27 -7.70 1.07
N LEU A 232 10.41 -8.41 1.13
CA LEU A 232 11.62 -7.89 1.77
C LEU A 232 12.06 -6.54 1.22
N PRO A 233 12.08 -6.29 -0.11
CA PRO A 233 12.45 -4.98 -0.64
C PRO A 233 11.51 -3.85 -0.18
N ALA A 234 10.20 -4.09 -0.11
CA ALA A 234 9.24 -3.12 0.39
C ALA A 234 9.43 -2.83 1.90
N LEU A 235 9.66 -3.88 2.70
CA LEU A 235 9.91 -3.76 4.13
C LEU A 235 11.24 -3.07 4.45
N GLU A 236 12.25 -3.28 3.60
CA GLU A 236 13.53 -2.53 3.67
C GLU A 236 13.30 -1.04 3.48
N TRP A 237 12.53 -0.65 2.48
CA TRP A 237 12.17 0.76 2.26
C TRP A 237 11.46 1.41 3.44
N MET A 238 10.59 0.65 4.12
CA MET A 238 9.84 1.14 5.28
C MET A 238 10.57 0.95 6.60
N THR A 239 11.80 0.45 6.63
CA THR A 239 12.57 0.38 7.88
C THR A 239 12.86 1.82 8.37
N PRO A 240 12.75 2.12 9.68
CA PRO A 240 12.96 3.48 10.17
C PRO A 240 14.34 4.05 9.82
N VAL A 241 14.41 5.33 9.47
CA VAL A 241 15.68 6.03 9.19
C VAL A 241 16.62 5.95 10.39
N ILE A 242 16.08 6.14 11.60
CA ILE A 242 16.83 6.02 12.87
C ILE A 242 17.46 4.64 13.08
N SER A 243 17.00 3.61 12.35
CA SER A 243 17.56 2.26 12.34
C SER A 243 18.57 2.02 11.22
N GLY A 244 19.06 3.08 10.55
CA GLY A 244 20.10 3.01 9.52
C GLY A 244 19.58 2.75 8.10
N ASN A 245 18.35 3.16 7.78
CA ASN A 245 17.82 3.03 6.41
C ASN A 245 18.35 4.13 5.48
N GLU A 246 19.56 3.91 4.93
CA GLU A 246 20.23 4.86 4.03
C GLU A 246 19.43 5.17 2.76
N LYS A 247 18.62 4.24 2.25
CA LYS A 247 17.82 4.47 1.04
C LYS A 247 16.69 5.47 1.28
N LEU A 248 15.96 5.30 2.38
CA LEU A 248 14.89 6.22 2.76
C LEU A 248 15.46 7.58 3.20
N GLU A 249 16.58 7.57 3.92
CA GLU A 249 17.30 8.81 4.28
C GLU A 249 17.72 9.58 3.03
N ALA A 250 18.30 8.90 2.03
CA ALA A 250 18.67 9.51 0.77
C ALA A 250 17.45 10.04 0.00
N LEU A 251 16.30 9.35 0.02
CA LEU A 251 15.07 9.87 -0.57
C LEU A 251 14.58 11.11 0.20
N ASN A 252 14.69 11.15 1.53
CA ASN A 252 14.30 12.31 2.34
C ASN A 252 15.21 13.52 2.09
N SER A 253 16.52 13.31 1.91
CA SER A 253 17.46 14.40 1.65
C SER A 253 17.29 15.06 0.28
N ARG A 254 16.56 14.41 -0.64
CA ARG A 254 16.23 14.94 -1.97
C ARG A 254 14.79 15.46 -2.08
N TRP A 255 14.14 15.77 -0.97
CA TRP A 255 12.77 16.28 -1.01
C TRP A 255 12.62 17.53 -1.89
N GLU A 256 13.54 18.49 -1.81
CA GLU A 256 13.51 19.70 -2.64
C GLU A 256 13.57 19.39 -4.15
N ASN A 257 14.25 18.30 -4.55
CA ASN A 257 14.25 17.83 -5.94
C ASN A 257 12.90 17.19 -6.32
N GLN A 258 12.28 16.42 -5.42
CA GLN A 258 10.96 15.85 -5.64
C GLN A 258 9.91 16.95 -5.84
N GLU A 259 9.92 17.96 -4.98
CA GLU A 259 8.95 19.06 -4.96
C GLU A 259 8.95 19.88 -6.26
N GLN A 260 10.10 20.06 -6.91
CA GLN A 260 10.21 20.74 -8.22
C GLN A 260 9.40 20.07 -9.34
N HIS A 261 9.01 18.81 -9.16
CA HIS A 261 8.24 18.03 -10.12
C HIS A 261 6.75 17.91 -9.74
N LEU A 262 6.31 18.60 -8.68
CA LEU A 262 4.93 18.63 -8.20
C LEU A 262 4.34 20.04 -8.36
N ASP A 263 3.03 20.15 -8.55
CA ASP A 263 2.35 21.44 -8.45
C ASP A 263 2.20 21.86 -6.97
N ASP A 264 1.94 20.89 -6.07
CA ASP A 264 1.91 21.05 -4.61
C ASP A 264 1.94 19.66 -3.93
N ALA A 265 2.22 19.60 -2.63
CA ALA A 265 2.14 18.36 -1.85
C ALA A 265 1.61 18.58 -0.42
N ILE A 266 0.99 17.55 0.14
CA ILE A 266 0.57 17.53 1.55
C ILE A 266 0.62 16.11 2.11
N ILE A 267 0.83 16.00 3.41
CA ILE A 267 0.69 14.74 4.14
C ILE A 267 -0.56 14.81 5.03
N PHE A 268 -1.41 13.81 4.91
CA PHE A 268 -2.49 13.53 5.84
C PHE A 268 -2.13 12.32 6.70
N GLY A 269 -2.39 12.43 8.00
CA GLY A 269 -2.21 11.32 8.91
C GLY A 269 -3.15 11.42 10.10
N VAL A 270 -2.97 10.49 11.04
CA VAL A 270 -3.86 10.34 12.18
C VAL A 270 -3.04 10.33 13.46
N THR A 271 -3.60 10.90 14.53
CA THR A 271 -3.09 10.85 15.90
C THR A 271 -4.11 10.12 16.76
N GLY A 272 -3.70 9.05 17.46
CA GLY A 272 -4.53 8.46 18.52
C GLY A 272 -4.56 6.93 18.58
N PHE A 273 -4.37 6.22 17.46
CA PHE A 273 -4.14 4.78 17.54
C PHE A 273 -2.74 4.52 18.08
N GLN A 274 -2.60 3.48 18.89
CA GLN A 274 -1.30 3.07 19.38
C GLN A 274 -0.54 2.37 18.25
N SER A 275 0.50 3.03 17.72
CA SER A 275 1.40 2.53 16.69
C SER A 275 2.74 2.11 17.31
N PRO A 276 3.38 1.01 16.84
CA PRO A 276 4.73 0.68 17.25
C PRO A 276 5.69 1.83 16.92
N SER A 277 6.52 2.23 17.89
CA SER A 277 7.44 3.36 17.76
C SER A 277 8.90 2.89 17.79
N SER A 278 9.77 3.71 17.19
CA SER A 278 11.22 3.52 17.29
C SER A 278 11.81 4.08 18.59
N VAL A 279 11.09 4.97 19.28
CA VAL A 279 11.55 5.70 20.47
C VAL A 279 10.96 5.12 21.77
N LYS A 280 9.71 4.66 21.72
CA LYS A 280 9.02 3.97 22.83
C LYS A 280 8.36 2.68 22.31
N GLU A 281 7.80 1.86 23.21
CA GLU A 281 7.05 0.67 22.77
C GLU A 281 5.89 1.04 21.84
N MET A 282 5.12 2.08 22.20
CA MET A 282 3.96 2.56 21.46
C MET A 282 3.87 4.10 21.52
N GLU A 283 3.47 4.72 20.41
CA GLU A 283 3.17 6.17 20.31
C GLU A 283 1.89 6.40 19.52
N PRO A 284 1.24 7.58 19.61
CA PRO A 284 0.09 7.93 18.79
C PRO A 284 0.40 7.88 17.29
N GLY A 285 -0.57 7.36 16.53
CA GLY A 285 -0.48 7.15 15.09
C GLY A 285 -1.76 6.57 14.52
N ASP A 286 -1.62 5.75 13.48
CA ASP A 286 -2.73 5.09 12.76
C ASP A 286 -2.84 3.56 13.01
N GLY A 287 -2.06 3.04 13.96
CA GLY A 287 -1.94 1.63 14.31
C GLY A 287 -0.73 0.93 13.67
N LEU A 288 -0.14 1.48 12.61
CA LEU A 288 1.07 0.95 11.96
C LEU A 288 2.18 1.99 11.83
N ILE A 289 1.83 3.24 11.58
CA ILE A 289 2.73 4.37 11.42
C ILE A 289 2.49 5.32 12.60
N GLU A 290 3.54 5.68 13.31
CA GLU A 290 3.49 6.73 14.34
C GLU A 290 3.42 8.10 13.67
N SER A 291 2.66 9.05 14.22
CA SER A 291 2.40 10.34 13.56
C SER A 291 3.69 11.16 13.36
N SER A 292 4.67 11.00 14.24
CA SER A 292 6.01 11.61 14.15
C SER A 292 6.83 11.09 12.96
N SER A 293 6.47 9.93 12.40
CA SER A 293 7.16 9.33 11.25
C SER A 293 6.63 9.81 9.89
N LEU A 294 5.60 10.65 9.89
CA LEU A 294 4.95 11.10 8.67
C LEU A 294 5.74 12.19 7.94
N GLY A 295 6.51 13.01 8.66
CA GLY A 295 7.15 14.21 8.09
C GLY A 295 8.26 13.92 7.09
N VAL A 296 8.48 14.84 6.15
CA VAL A 296 9.66 14.91 5.27
C VAL A 296 9.91 16.37 4.91
N GLY A 297 11.14 16.84 5.08
CA GLY A 297 11.48 18.26 4.88
C GLY A 297 10.59 19.18 5.72
N ASP A 298 10.21 20.31 5.14
CA ASP A 298 9.26 21.27 5.72
C ASP A 298 7.81 21.03 5.26
N LEU A 299 7.53 19.87 4.66
CA LEU A 299 6.21 19.58 4.09
C LEU A 299 5.14 19.59 5.17
N LYS A 300 4.02 20.27 4.89
CA LYS A 300 2.88 20.35 5.80
C LYS A 300 2.32 18.95 6.09
N VAL A 301 2.22 18.63 7.37
CA VAL A 301 1.52 17.46 7.90
C VAL A 301 0.22 17.92 8.55
N GLN A 302 -0.92 17.46 8.03
CA GLN A 302 -2.23 17.62 8.64
C GLN A 302 -2.62 16.32 9.33
N THR A 303 -2.80 16.37 10.64
CA THR A 303 -3.22 15.22 11.45
C THR A 303 -4.66 15.35 11.90
N PHE A 304 -5.33 14.21 12.02
CA PHE A 304 -6.70 14.10 12.54
C PHE A 304 -6.69 13.20 13.77
N GLU A 305 -7.37 13.63 14.83
CA GLU A 305 -7.52 12.82 16.04
C GLU A 305 -8.41 11.60 15.77
N VAL A 306 -8.06 10.46 16.34
CA VAL A 306 -8.89 9.25 16.28
C VAL A 306 -10.17 9.45 17.10
N ASP A 307 -11.27 9.53 16.40
CA ASP A 307 -12.64 9.52 16.94
C ASP A 307 -13.42 8.25 16.55
N SER A 308 -12.86 7.47 15.63
CA SER A 308 -13.50 6.30 15.04
C SER A 308 -12.48 5.31 14.48
N CYS A 309 -12.92 4.07 14.29
CA CYS A 309 -12.12 3.03 13.65
C CYS A 309 -11.86 3.27 12.14
N ARG A 310 -12.52 4.27 11.53
CA ARG A 310 -12.29 4.67 10.13
C ARG A 310 -10.94 5.33 9.92
N LYS A 311 -10.35 5.89 10.99
CA LYS A 311 -9.02 6.54 10.95
C LYS A 311 -7.86 5.56 11.14
N GLY A 312 -8.09 4.25 11.02
CA GLY A 312 -7.03 3.24 11.07
C GLY A 312 -6.25 3.20 9.76
N HIS A 313 -5.01 2.67 9.80
CA HIS A 313 -4.10 2.70 8.64
C HIS A 313 -4.76 2.25 7.32
N TYR A 314 -5.45 1.12 7.29
CA TYR A 314 -6.06 0.62 6.06
C TYR A 314 -7.35 1.32 5.63
N THR A 315 -8.00 2.04 6.55
CA THR A 315 -9.35 2.60 6.35
C THR A 315 -9.36 4.11 6.18
N MET A 316 -8.29 4.80 6.59
CA MET A 316 -8.24 6.26 6.68
C MET A 316 -8.45 6.99 5.36
N VAL A 317 -8.15 6.35 4.22
CA VAL A 317 -8.39 6.91 2.88
C VAL A 317 -9.88 7.10 2.57
N ASN A 318 -10.75 6.38 3.28
CA ASN A 318 -12.20 6.47 3.19
C ASN A 318 -12.83 7.24 4.36
N ASP A 319 -12.03 7.76 5.30
CA ASP A 319 -12.56 8.56 6.41
C ASP A 319 -13.10 9.91 5.88
N PRO A 320 -14.32 10.34 6.26
CA PRO A 320 -14.90 11.56 5.73
C PRO A 320 -14.12 12.85 6.00
N GLU A 321 -13.40 12.96 7.11
CA GLU A 321 -12.61 14.16 7.42
C GLU A 321 -11.33 14.19 6.59
N ILE A 322 -10.69 13.03 6.45
CA ILE A 322 -9.51 12.88 5.59
C ILE A 322 -9.89 13.09 4.12
N PHE A 323 -11.05 12.57 3.69
CA PHE A 323 -11.62 12.81 2.36
C PHE A 323 -11.79 14.29 2.08
N ARG A 324 -12.43 15.03 3.00
CA ARG A 324 -12.56 16.49 2.85
C ARG A 324 -11.19 17.16 2.79
N GLY A 325 -10.25 16.73 3.63
CA GLY A 325 -8.88 17.23 3.63
C GLY A 325 -8.21 17.14 2.25
N TYR A 326 -8.17 15.96 1.62
CA TYR A 326 -7.57 15.85 0.30
C TYR A 326 -8.44 16.44 -0.81
N SER A 327 -9.77 16.41 -0.71
CA SER A 327 -10.67 17.06 -1.66
C SER A 327 -10.41 18.58 -1.73
N ASP A 328 -10.32 19.22 -0.57
CA ASP A 328 -10.03 20.65 -0.44
C ASP A 328 -8.63 20.98 -0.95
N PHE A 329 -7.63 20.17 -0.59
CA PHE A 329 -6.26 20.33 -1.06
C PHE A 329 -6.14 20.20 -2.58
N LEU A 330 -6.78 19.19 -3.17
CA LEU A 330 -6.79 18.97 -4.62
C LEU A 330 -7.56 20.07 -5.34
N GLY A 331 -8.51 20.73 -4.66
CA GLY A 331 -9.33 21.81 -5.21
C GLY A 331 -10.54 21.29 -5.96
N TRP A 332 -11.08 20.15 -5.53
CA TRP A 332 -12.34 19.64 -6.03
C TRP A 332 -13.48 20.53 -5.53
N THR A 333 -14.46 20.79 -6.40
CA THR A 333 -15.57 21.68 -6.06
C THR A 333 -16.76 20.87 -5.57
N PRO A 334 -17.52 21.37 -4.56
CA PRO A 334 -18.77 20.73 -4.17
C PRO A 334 -19.72 20.67 -5.36
N ALA A 335 -20.33 19.51 -5.56
CA ALA A 335 -21.35 19.36 -6.58
C ALA A 335 -22.57 20.26 -6.29
N ALA A 336 -23.06 20.93 -7.32
CA ALA A 336 -24.23 21.82 -7.23
C ALA A 336 -25.56 21.08 -7.10
#